data_AF-A0A366BTT9-F1
#
_entry.id   AF-A0A366BTT9-F1
#
_cell.length_a   1.000
_cell.length_b   1.000
_cell.length_c   1.000
_cell.angle_alpha   90.00
_cell.angle_beta   90.00
_cell.angle_gamma   90.00
#
_symmetry.space_group_name_H-M   'P 1'
#
loop_
_entity.id
_entity.type
_entity.pdbx_description
1 polymer ?
#
loop_
_entity_poly.entity_id
_entity_poly.type
_entity_poly.pdbx_seq_one_letter_code
_entity_poly.pdbx_strand_id
1 'polypeptide(L)'
;MTKSSRSKRASGAVLPVVAGLFLASGLIRFGDGTAQALAQELRGMAEDAAASGQGGTADHASAADPCPPPADIADLLNALKTRAAELDAREAELDDRAATLDIAGEEISRQMASLQAAEDSLKSTLALADQAAENDVARLTAVYESMKPEEASALFAQMDPEFAAGFLGRMRPDLAAAVMSGLDPNVAYSISVILAGRNARAPKE
;
A
#
# COMPACT_ATOMS: atom_id res chain seq x y z
N MET A 1 36.86 -27.95 -0.84
CA MET A 1 35.89 -28.25 -1.91
C MET A 1 34.68 -28.94 -1.29
N THR A 2 33.55 -28.25 -1.12
CA THR A 2 32.22 -28.87 -0.93
C THR A 2 31.16 -27.89 -1.45
N LYS A 3 30.09 -28.44 -2.02
CA LYS A 3 29.42 -28.00 -3.24
C LYS A 3 28.13 -27.23 -2.95
N SER A 4 27.97 -26.08 -3.60
CA SER A 4 26.75 -25.24 -3.63
C SER A 4 25.59 -25.94 -4.35
N SER A 5 24.40 -25.94 -3.76
CA SER A 5 23.14 -26.33 -4.43
C SER A 5 22.27 -25.09 -4.69
N ARG A 6 22.18 -24.67 -5.96
CA ARG A 6 21.18 -23.70 -6.42
C ARG A 6 19.93 -24.44 -6.91
N SER A 7 18.78 -24.14 -6.33
CA SER A 7 17.48 -24.60 -6.81
C SER A 7 17.02 -23.75 -8.00
N LYS A 8 16.57 -24.39 -9.07
CA LYS A 8 15.97 -23.75 -10.26
C LYS A 8 14.46 -23.67 -10.04
N ARG A 9 13.89 -22.47 -9.95
CA ARG A 9 12.44 -22.26 -10.02
C ARG A 9 12.01 -22.15 -11.48
N ALA A 10 11.02 -22.94 -11.86
CA ALA A 10 10.43 -23.00 -13.20
C ALA A 10 9.50 -21.80 -13.43
N SER A 11 9.86 -20.91 -14.36
CA SER A 11 9.06 -19.78 -14.83
C SER A 11 8.54 -19.99 -16.27
N GLY A 12 8.25 -21.24 -16.65
CA GLY A 12 7.95 -21.61 -18.04
C GLY A 12 6.46 -21.64 -18.45
N ALA A 13 5.52 -21.41 -17.52
CA ALA A 13 4.10 -21.70 -17.78
C ALA A 13 3.23 -20.48 -18.14
N VAL A 14 3.74 -19.24 -18.05
CA VAL A 14 2.94 -18.02 -18.29
C VAL A 14 2.77 -17.73 -19.79
N LEU A 15 3.82 -17.96 -20.57
CA LEU A 15 3.87 -17.67 -22.00
C LEU A 15 2.83 -18.44 -22.85
N PRO A 16 2.60 -19.76 -22.66
CA PRO A 16 1.57 -20.46 -23.42
C PRO A 16 0.14 -20.03 -23.05
N VAL A 17 -0.09 -19.59 -21.81
CA VAL A 17 -1.42 -19.13 -21.34
C VAL A 17 -1.79 -17.80 -22.01
N VAL A 18 -0.85 -16.85 -22.07
CA VAL A 18 -1.05 -15.56 -22.74
C VAL A 18 -1.25 -15.75 -24.25
N ALA A 19 -0.47 -16.63 -24.88
CA ALA A 19 -0.64 -16.96 -26.31
C ALA A 19 -2.02 -17.57 -26.61
N GLY A 20 -2.53 -18.45 -25.74
CA GLY A 20 -3.87 -19.01 -25.86
C GLY A 20 -4.97 -17.96 -25.75
N LEU A 21 -4.82 -16.99 -24.83
CA LEU A 21 -5.76 -15.88 -24.63
C LEU A 21 -5.81 -14.95 -25.86
N PHE A 22 -4.67 -14.67 -26.49
CA PHE A 22 -4.61 -13.88 -27.72
C PHE A 22 -5.27 -14.59 -28.91
N LEU A 23 -5.05 -15.90 -29.07
CA LEU A 23 -5.69 -16.68 -30.13
C LEU A 23 -7.21 -16.76 -29.95
N ALA A 24 -7.68 -16.96 -28.72
CA ALA A 24 -9.11 -16.94 -28.41
C ALA A 24 -9.74 -15.56 -28.68
N SER A 25 -9.06 -14.46 -28.28
CA SER A 25 -9.52 -13.11 -28.58
C SER A 25 -9.53 -12.80 -30.08
N GLY A 26 -8.59 -13.35 -30.84
CA GLY A 26 -8.55 -13.24 -32.29
C GLY A 26 -9.78 -13.89 -32.93
N LEU A 27 -10.09 -15.13 -32.55
CA LEU A 27 -11.26 -15.84 -33.09
C LEU A 27 -12.59 -15.17 -32.77
N ILE A 28 -12.73 -14.58 -31.58
CA ILE A 28 -13.94 -13.82 -31.20
C ILE A 28 -14.09 -12.58 -32.09
N ARG A 29 -13.01 -11.84 -32.34
CA ARG A 29 -13.06 -10.65 -33.21
C ARG A 29 -13.32 -10.99 -34.68
N PHE A 30 -12.81 -12.13 -35.16
CA PHE A 30 -13.05 -12.59 -36.54
C PHE A 30 -14.42 -13.24 -36.73
N GLY A 31 -15.04 -13.80 -35.68
CA GLY A 31 -16.33 -14.47 -35.74
C GLY A 31 -17.55 -13.54 -35.75
N ASP A 32 -17.41 -12.31 -35.25
CA ASP A 32 -18.54 -11.40 -34.97
C ASP A 32 -18.88 -10.43 -36.12
N GLY A 33 -18.55 -10.78 -37.36
CA GLY A 33 -19.02 -10.05 -38.56
C GLY A 33 -18.37 -8.67 -38.83
N THR A 34 -17.53 -8.14 -37.93
CA THR A 34 -16.82 -6.85 -38.10
C THR A 34 -15.93 -6.81 -39.35
N ALA A 35 -15.34 -7.95 -39.73
CA ALA A 35 -14.57 -8.08 -40.97
C ALA A 35 -15.43 -7.93 -42.24
N GLN A 36 -16.71 -8.31 -42.18
CA GLN A 36 -17.64 -8.15 -43.31
C GLN A 36 -18.10 -6.70 -43.47
N ALA A 37 -18.24 -5.96 -42.36
CA ALA A 37 -18.53 -4.53 -42.38
C ALA A 37 -17.38 -3.73 -43.01
N LEU A 38 -16.13 -4.02 -42.65
CA LEU A 38 -14.96 -3.39 -43.24
C LEU A 38 -14.82 -3.71 -44.75
N ALA A 39 -15.18 -4.93 -45.16
CA ALA A 39 -15.15 -5.33 -46.57
C ALA A 39 -16.25 -4.63 -47.42
N GLN A 40 -17.42 -4.35 -46.83
CA GLN A 40 -18.46 -3.55 -47.49
C GLN A 40 -18.08 -2.08 -47.62
N GLU A 41 -17.43 -1.50 -46.61
CA GLU A 41 -16.94 -0.12 -46.64
C GLU A 41 -15.84 0.05 -47.71
N LEU A 42 -14.89 -0.89 -47.80
CA LEU A 42 -13.88 -0.92 -48.85
C LEU A 42 -14.46 -1.10 -50.26
N ARG A 43 -15.57 -1.85 -50.40
CA ARG A 43 -16.27 -1.99 -51.69
C ARG A 43 -17.05 -0.72 -52.06
N GLY A 44 -17.67 -0.04 -51.08
CA GLY A 44 -18.28 1.27 -51.30
C GLY A 44 -17.26 2.33 -51.75
N MET A 45 -16.07 2.34 -51.15
CA MET A 45 -14.98 3.22 -51.58
C MET A 45 -14.44 2.89 -52.98
N ALA A 46 -14.45 1.61 -53.37
CA ALA A 46 -14.04 1.18 -54.71
C ALA A 46 -15.08 1.52 -55.80
N GLU A 47 -16.37 1.52 -55.46
CA GLU A 47 -17.45 1.92 -56.35
C GLU A 47 -17.50 3.44 -56.55
N ASP A 48 -17.24 4.25 -55.51
CA ASP A 48 -17.08 5.71 -55.63
C ASP A 48 -15.84 6.11 -56.45
N ALA A 49 -14.76 5.33 -56.36
CA ALA A 49 -13.58 5.50 -57.22
C ALA A 49 -13.82 5.09 -58.68
N ALA A 50 -14.80 4.20 -58.95
CA ALA A 50 -15.17 3.79 -60.31
C ALA A 50 -16.22 4.72 -60.95
N ALA A 51 -17.02 5.43 -60.14
CA ALA A 51 -18.02 6.40 -60.60
C ALA A 51 -17.42 7.79 -60.96
N SER A 52 -16.16 8.05 -60.61
CA SER A 52 -15.47 9.34 -60.81
C SER A 52 -14.63 9.41 -62.09
N GLY A 53 -14.97 8.64 -63.12
CA GLY A 53 -14.14 8.49 -64.31
C GLY A 53 -14.85 8.36 -65.65
N GLN A 54 -15.79 9.26 -66.02
CA GLN A 54 -15.96 9.76 -67.40
C GLN A 54 -17.17 10.70 -67.61
N GLY A 55 -16.86 11.98 -67.85
CA GLY A 55 -17.37 12.74 -69.00
C GLY A 55 -18.75 13.42 -68.91
N GLY A 56 -18.76 14.76 -68.98
CA GLY A 56 -19.89 15.49 -69.59
C GLY A 56 -20.22 16.85 -68.97
N THR A 57 -19.45 17.88 -69.35
CA THR A 57 -19.83 19.29 -69.51
C THR A 57 -21.24 19.74 -69.07
N ALA A 58 -21.30 20.60 -68.07
CA ALA A 58 -22.13 21.80 -68.08
C ALA A 58 -21.54 22.82 -67.11
N ASP A 59 -21.36 24.03 -67.62
CA ASP A 59 -20.95 25.22 -66.91
C ASP A 59 -21.58 25.33 -65.52
N HIS A 60 -20.74 25.55 -64.51
CA HIS A 60 -20.89 26.60 -63.49
C HIS A 60 -19.51 26.84 -62.88
N ALA A 61 -18.59 27.37 -63.69
CA ALA A 61 -17.50 28.19 -63.17
C ALA A 61 -18.10 29.54 -62.74
N SER A 62 -18.89 29.53 -61.67
CA SER A 62 -19.08 30.72 -60.87
C SER A 62 -18.02 30.62 -59.78
N ALA A 63 -17.00 31.47 -59.88
CA ALA A 63 -16.39 32.02 -58.69
C ALA A 63 -17.50 32.78 -57.95
N ALA A 64 -18.32 32.02 -57.21
CA ALA A 64 -19.21 32.60 -56.24
C ALA A 64 -18.29 33.21 -55.20
N ASP A 65 -18.22 34.54 -55.19
CA ASP A 65 -17.85 35.25 -53.98
C ASP A 65 -18.59 34.57 -52.82
N PRO A 66 -17.91 34.22 -51.72
CA PRO A 66 -18.57 33.63 -50.57
C PRO A 66 -19.67 34.60 -50.16
N CYS A 67 -20.92 34.25 -50.43
CA CYS A 67 -22.07 35.04 -50.02
C CYS A 67 -21.97 35.09 -48.50
N PRO A 68 -21.72 36.27 -47.89
CA PRO A 68 -21.52 36.34 -46.45
C PRO A 68 -22.79 35.80 -45.80
N PRO A 69 -22.67 34.90 -44.81
CA PRO A 69 -23.84 34.44 -44.08
C PRO A 69 -24.60 35.67 -43.58
N PRO A 70 -25.95 35.63 -43.57
CA PRO A 70 -26.73 36.73 -43.02
C PRO A 70 -26.21 37.04 -41.61
N ALA A 71 -26.12 38.34 -41.26
CA ALA A 71 -25.37 38.83 -40.09
C ALA A 71 -25.70 38.07 -38.79
N ASP A 72 -26.98 37.72 -38.58
CA ASP A 72 -27.44 36.96 -37.43
C ASP A 72 -26.80 35.57 -37.29
N ILE A 73 -26.54 34.87 -38.41
CA ILE A 73 -25.89 33.56 -38.43
C ILE A 73 -24.38 33.72 -38.18
N ALA A 74 -23.76 34.77 -38.70
CA ALA A 74 -22.35 35.06 -38.47
C ALA A 74 -22.07 35.32 -36.98
N ASP A 75 -22.95 36.08 -36.31
CA ASP A 75 -22.84 36.39 -34.89
C ASP A 75 -23.02 35.15 -34.00
N LEU A 76 -24.00 34.30 -34.32
CA LEU A 76 -24.20 33.02 -33.62
C LEU A 76 -22.99 32.08 -33.78
N LEU A 77 -22.44 31.97 -35.00
CA LEU A 77 -21.24 31.15 -35.24
C LEU A 77 -20.03 31.68 -34.48
N ASN A 78 -19.87 33.00 -34.38
CA ASN A 78 -18.81 33.60 -33.56
C ASN A 78 -19.01 33.31 -32.07
N ALA A 79 -20.23 33.46 -31.55
CA ALA A 79 -20.54 33.13 -30.15
C ALA A 79 -20.26 31.65 -29.81
N LEU A 80 -20.61 30.73 -30.72
CA LEU A 80 -20.30 29.30 -30.56
C LEU A 80 -18.80 29.02 -30.62
N LYS A 81 -18.05 29.68 -31.51
CA LYS A 81 -16.58 29.56 -31.55
C LYS A 81 -15.92 30.07 -30.28
N THR A 82 -16.36 31.21 -29.75
CA THR A 82 -15.88 31.73 -28.47
C THR A 82 -16.17 30.74 -27.35
N ARG A 83 -17.39 30.19 -27.32
CA ARG A 83 -17.77 29.22 -26.30
C ARG A 83 -16.98 27.91 -26.40
N ALA A 84 -16.72 27.42 -27.60
CA ALA A 84 -15.89 26.25 -27.82
C ALA A 84 -14.46 26.49 -27.31
N ALA A 85 -13.86 27.64 -27.65
CA ALA A 85 -12.53 28.01 -27.16
C ALA A 85 -12.47 28.14 -25.62
N GLU A 86 -13.52 28.66 -24.97
CA GLU A 86 -13.62 28.68 -23.50
C GLU A 86 -13.69 27.28 -22.89
N LEU A 87 -14.41 26.35 -23.53
CA LEU A 87 -14.53 24.97 -23.07
C LEU A 87 -13.21 24.21 -23.26
N ASP A 88 -12.57 24.34 -24.42
CA ASP A 88 -11.27 23.72 -24.70
C ASP A 88 -10.22 24.18 -23.69
N ALA A 89 -10.21 25.48 -23.33
CA ALA A 89 -9.31 26.02 -22.32
C ALA A 89 -9.56 25.42 -20.92
N ARG A 90 -10.84 25.21 -20.56
CA ARG A 90 -11.21 24.59 -19.28
C ARG A 90 -10.89 23.10 -19.24
N GLU A 91 -11.10 22.40 -20.35
CA GLU A 91 -10.76 20.96 -20.45
C GLU A 91 -9.25 20.77 -20.28
N ALA A 92 -8.43 21.59 -20.96
CA ALA A 92 -6.99 21.56 -20.77
C ALA A 92 -6.55 21.85 -19.32
N GLU A 93 -7.20 22.79 -18.63
CA GLU A 93 -6.94 23.08 -17.21
C GLU A 93 -7.33 21.91 -16.28
N LEU A 94 -8.43 21.23 -16.58
CA LEU A 94 -8.87 20.07 -15.81
C LEU A 94 -7.96 18.86 -16.03
N ASP A 95 -7.51 18.63 -17.26
CA ASP A 95 -6.57 17.56 -17.59
C ASP A 95 -5.22 17.75 -16.89
N ASP A 96 -4.69 18.98 -16.87
CA ASP A 96 -3.46 19.32 -16.15
C ASP A 96 -3.60 19.08 -14.63
N ARG A 97 -4.75 19.47 -14.06
CA ARG A 97 -5.08 19.20 -12.65
C ARG A 97 -5.19 17.72 -12.36
N ALA A 98 -5.86 16.95 -13.23
CA ALA A 98 -6.01 15.51 -13.06
C ALA A 98 -4.65 14.82 -13.06
N ALA A 99 -3.79 15.14 -14.04
CA ALA A 99 -2.43 14.61 -14.11
C ALA A 99 -1.60 14.98 -12.87
N THR A 100 -1.73 16.21 -12.37
CA THR A 100 -1.05 16.66 -11.15
C THR A 100 -1.52 15.89 -9.91
N LEU A 101 -2.83 15.68 -9.78
CA LEU A 101 -3.42 14.93 -8.67
C LEU A 101 -3.02 13.46 -8.70
N ASP A 102 -2.95 12.85 -9.88
CA ASP A 102 -2.51 11.47 -10.03
C ASP A 102 -1.07 11.29 -9.57
N ILE A 103 -0.16 12.17 -10.02
CA ILE A 103 1.25 12.16 -9.59
C ILE A 103 1.35 12.36 -8.06
N ALA A 104 0.59 13.30 -7.51
CA ALA A 104 0.57 13.54 -6.07
C ALA A 104 0.01 12.32 -5.30
N GLY A 105 -1.03 11.67 -5.82
CA GLY A 105 -1.64 10.48 -5.24
C GLY A 105 -0.68 9.28 -5.22
N GLU A 106 0.06 9.07 -6.30
CA GLU A 106 1.10 8.04 -6.38
C GLU A 106 2.20 8.30 -5.34
N GLU A 107 2.65 9.56 -5.22
CA GLU A 107 3.70 9.92 -4.29
C GLU A 107 3.28 9.79 -2.82
N ILE A 108 2.06 10.22 -2.48
CA ILE A 108 1.48 10.00 -1.16
C ILE A 108 1.39 8.50 -0.85
N SER A 109 0.93 7.69 -1.81
CA SER A 109 0.83 6.24 -1.63
C SER A 109 2.20 5.60 -1.38
N ARG A 110 3.24 6.06 -2.09
CA ARG A 110 4.63 5.65 -1.86
C ARG A 110 5.11 6.01 -0.45
N GLN A 111 4.86 7.25 -0.02
CA GLN A 111 5.26 7.73 1.30
C GLN A 111 4.54 6.98 2.42
N MET A 112 3.24 6.73 2.28
CA MET A 112 2.47 5.92 3.23
C MET A 112 3.00 4.50 3.35
N ALA A 113 3.32 3.85 2.23
CA ALA A 113 3.91 2.51 2.25
C ALA A 113 5.29 2.50 2.94
N SER A 114 6.11 3.52 2.69
CA SER A 114 7.42 3.69 3.34
C SER A 114 7.28 3.90 4.86
N LEU A 115 6.33 4.75 5.28
CA LEU A 115 6.04 5.00 6.70
C LEU A 115 5.54 3.74 7.40
N GLN A 116 4.64 2.98 6.78
CA GLN A 116 4.17 1.72 7.36
C GLN A 116 5.32 0.71 7.53
N ALA A 117 6.18 0.57 6.52
CA ALA A 117 7.34 -0.31 6.60
C ALA A 117 8.32 0.12 7.69
N ALA A 118 8.53 1.44 7.87
CA ALA A 118 9.35 1.98 8.93
C ALA A 118 8.75 1.74 10.32
N GLU A 119 7.43 1.91 10.48
CA GLU A 119 6.70 1.63 11.72
C GLU A 119 6.81 0.14 12.08
N ASP A 120 6.60 -0.76 11.13
CA ASP A 120 6.68 -2.21 11.35
C ASP A 120 8.10 -2.64 11.72
N SER A 121 9.11 -2.07 11.06
CA SER A 121 10.51 -2.30 11.41
C SER A 121 10.84 -1.80 12.81
N LEU A 122 10.32 -0.64 13.20
CA LEU A 122 10.51 -0.08 14.54
C LEU A 122 9.84 -0.96 15.60
N LYS A 123 8.58 -1.35 15.39
CA LYS A 123 7.85 -2.27 16.28
C LYS A 123 8.59 -3.59 16.45
N SER A 124 9.10 -4.16 15.36
CA SER A 124 9.89 -5.40 15.41
C SER A 124 11.19 -5.23 16.19
N THR A 125 11.87 -4.08 16.05
CA THR A 125 13.12 -3.81 16.77
C THR A 125 12.88 -3.62 18.26
N LEU A 126 11.83 -2.87 18.61
CA LEU A 126 11.40 -2.69 20.00
C LEU A 126 11.01 -4.01 20.65
N ALA A 127 10.19 -4.82 19.97
CA ALA A 127 9.81 -6.14 20.48
C ALA A 127 11.00 -7.06 20.71
N LEU A 128 12.00 -7.03 19.82
CA LEU A 128 13.24 -7.81 19.98
C LEU A 128 14.07 -7.30 21.17
N ALA A 129 14.17 -5.99 21.35
CA ALA A 129 14.86 -5.39 22.49
C ALA A 129 14.16 -5.71 23.83
N ASP A 130 12.83 -5.58 23.88
CA ASP A 130 12.02 -5.91 25.06
C ASP A 130 12.14 -7.40 25.40
N GLN A 131 12.07 -8.28 24.40
CA GLN A 131 12.25 -9.72 24.61
C GLN A 131 13.65 -10.05 25.12
N ALA A 132 14.70 -9.41 24.60
CA ALA A 132 16.06 -9.60 25.09
C ALA A 132 16.19 -9.16 26.55
N ALA A 133 15.66 -7.99 26.91
CA ALA A 133 15.67 -7.49 28.28
C ALA A 133 14.89 -8.39 29.24
N GLU A 134 13.68 -8.83 28.86
CA GLU A 134 12.88 -9.75 29.69
C GLU A 134 13.55 -11.13 29.82
N ASN A 135 14.23 -11.63 28.79
CA ASN A 135 15.00 -12.87 28.87
C ASN A 135 16.18 -12.77 29.86
N ASP A 136 16.89 -11.64 29.87
CA ASP A 136 17.99 -11.41 30.80
C ASP A 136 17.48 -11.33 32.24
N VAL A 137 16.37 -10.62 32.48
CA VAL A 137 15.72 -10.57 33.80
C VAL A 137 15.21 -11.94 34.23
N ALA A 138 14.60 -12.71 33.32
CA ALA A 138 14.15 -14.07 33.60
C ALA A 138 15.31 -14.99 34.00
N ARG A 139 16.46 -14.87 33.31
CA ARG A 139 17.67 -15.63 33.66
C ARG A 139 18.19 -15.27 35.04
N LEU A 140 18.24 -13.99 35.39
CA LEU A 140 18.63 -13.55 36.72
C LEU A 140 17.64 -14.02 37.79
N THR A 141 16.34 -13.97 37.51
CA THR A 141 15.29 -14.50 38.40
C THR A 141 15.52 -15.99 38.66
N ALA A 142 15.80 -16.77 37.61
CA ALA A 142 16.08 -18.20 37.73
C ALA A 142 17.34 -18.51 38.58
N VAL A 143 18.36 -17.66 38.55
CA VAL A 143 19.53 -17.80 39.43
C VAL A 143 19.11 -17.68 40.90
N TYR A 144 18.31 -16.66 41.24
CA TYR A 144 17.80 -16.50 42.61
C TYR A 144 16.82 -17.60 43.01
N GLU A 145 16.01 -18.10 42.09
CA GLU A 145 15.11 -19.25 42.34
C GLU A 145 15.86 -20.55 42.64
N SER A 146 17.07 -20.71 42.09
CA SER A 146 17.91 -21.88 42.32
C SER A 146 18.68 -21.83 43.66
N MET A 147 18.67 -20.68 44.34
CA MET A 147 19.33 -20.51 45.64
C MET A 147 18.45 -21.02 46.78
N LYS A 148 19.05 -21.22 47.95
CA LYS A 148 18.27 -21.50 49.16
C LYS A 148 17.47 -20.26 49.54
N PRO A 149 16.20 -20.41 49.97
CA PRO A 149 15.36 -19.27 50.34
C PRO A 149 15.99 -18.36 51.40
N GLU A 150 16.70 -18.90 52.38
CA GLU A 150 17.39 -18.10 53.41
C GLU A 150 18.51 -17.22 52.82
N GLU A 151 19.33 -17.78 51.93
CA GLU A 151 20.42 -17.06 51.26
C GLU A 151 19.87 -15.98 50.31
N ALA A 152 18.80 -16.31 49.58
CA ALA A 152 18.10 -15.35 48.72
C ALA A 152 17.46 -14.22 49.55
N SER A 153 16.81 -14.52 50.67
CA SER A 153 16.19 -13.53 51.56
C SER A 153 17.20 -12.51 52.06
N ALA A 154 18.40 -12.97 52.47
CA ALA A 154 19.46 -12.08 52.93
C ALA A 154 19.96 -11.11 51.83
N LEU A 155 19.97 -11.55 50.58
CA LEU A 155 20.31 -10.70 49.42
C LEU A 155 19.19 -9.71 49.10
N PHE A 156 17.93 -10.18 49.08
CA PHE A 156 16.76 -9.32 48.84
C PHE A 156 16.59 -8.26 49.92
N ALA A 157 16.96 -8.54 51.17
CA ALA A 157 16.94 -7.56 52.26
C ALA A 157 17.89 -6.37 52.06
N GLN A 158 18.96 -6.55 51.29
CA GLN A 158 19.94 -5.51 50.97
C GLN A 158 19.66 -4.80 49.64
N MET A 159 18.69 -5.31 48.88
CA MET A 159 18.34 -4.83 47.54
C MET A 159 17.40 -3.64 47.62
N ASP A 160 17.42 -2.78 46.59
CA ASP A 160 16.42 -1.74 46.45
C ASP A 160 14.99 -2.34 46.37
N PRO A 161 14.01 -1.84 47.15
CA PRO A 161 12.67 -2.41 47.19
C PRO A 161 11.94 -2.44 45.83
N GLU A 162 12.20 -1.49 44.92
CA GLU A 162 11.58 -1.49 43.59
C GLU A 162 12.15 -2.60 42.71
N PHE A 163 13.46 -2.82 42.79
CA PHE A 163 14.14 -3.90 42.07
C PHE A 163 13.70 -5.26 42.60
N ALA A 164 13.68 -5.43 43.92
CA ALA A 164 13.22 -6.65 44.60
C ALA A 164 11.77 -7.03 44.22
N ALA A 165 10.87 -6.05 44.18
CA ALA A 165 9.49 -6.25 43.72
C ALA A 165 9.42 -6.71 42.25
N GLY A 166 10.35 -6.21 41.41
CA GLY A 166 10.50 -6.62 40.02
C GLY A 166 10.77 -8.12 39.84
N PHE A 167 11.69 -8.68 40.63
CA PHE A 167 12.02 -10.11 40.61
C PHE A 167 10.94 -10.96 41.25
N LEU A 168 10.46 -10.59 42.45
CA LEU A 168 9.44 -11.37 43.16
C LEU A 168 8.13 -11.46 42.37
N GLY A 169 7.77 -10.41 41.62
CA GLY A 169 6.60 -10.43 40.73
C GLY A 169 6.75 -11.34 39.49
N ARG A 170 7.97 -11.74 39.11
CA ARG A 170 8.26 -12.65 37.99
C ARG A 170 8.65 -14.06 38.46
N MET A 171 8.99 -14.21 39.74
CA MET A 171 9.39 -15.45 40.38
C MET A 171 8.19 -16.40 40.55
N ARG A 172 8.47 -17.71 40.61
CA ARG A 172 7.47 -18.72 40.99
C ARG A 172 6.86 -18.39 42.38
N PRO A 173 5.53 -18.43 42.54
CA PRO A 173 4.86 -17.97 43.75
C PRO A 173 5.31 -18.69 45.03
N ASP A 174 5.63 -19.98 44.95
CA ASP A 174 6.09 -20.78 46.09
C ASP A 174 7.48 -20.36 46.57
N LEU A 175 8.40 -20.09 45.63
CA LEU A 175 9.74 -19.60 45.94
C LEU A 175 9.71 -18.15 46.43
N ALA A 176 8.89 -17.30 45.81
CA ALA A 176 8.70 -15.93 46.24
C ALA A 176 8.16 -15.87 47.68
N ALA A 177 7.20 -16.73 48.03
CA ALA A 177 6.68 -16.83 49.40
C ALA A 177 7.76 -17.28 50.39
N ALA A 178 8.60 -18.25 50.02
CA ALA A 178 9.70 -18.70 50.85
C ALA A 178 10.73 -17.59 51.10
N VAL A 179 11.09 -16.82 50.08
CA VAL A 179 11.96 -15.64 50.21
C VAL A 179 11.31 -14.56 51.08
N MET A 180 10.04 -14.25 50.85
CA MET A 180 9.28 -13.28 51.64
C MET A 180 9.22 -13.65 53.14
N SER A 181 9.15 -14.94 53.45
CA SER A 181 9.12 -15.42 54.84
C SER A 181 10.45 -15.23 55.59
N GLY A 182 11.56 -15.12 54.86
CA GLY A 182 12.89 -14.87 55.43
C GLY A 182 13.26 -13.39 55.55
N LEU A 183 12.37 -12.48 55.13
CA LEU A 183 12.60 -11.03 55.20
C LEU A 183 12.09 -10.42 56.51
N ASP A 184 12.66 -9.27 56.89
CA ASP A 184 12.08 -8.43 57.93
C ASP A 184 10.67 -7.94 57.51
N PRO A 185 9.67 -7.90 58.42
CA PRO A 185 8.32 -7.49 58.09
C PRO A 185 8.21 -6.13 57.41
N ASN A 186 9.08 -5.16 57.74
CA ASN A 186 9.04 -3.83 57.13
C ASN A 186 9.52 -3.86 55.68
N VAL A 187 10.56 -4.66 55.39
CA VAL A 187 11.09 -4.85 54.03
C VAL A 187 10.09 -5.63 53.18
N ALA A 188 9.51 -6.69 53.73
CA ALA A 188 8.44 -7.44 53.08
C ALA A 188 7.25 -6.54 52.70
N TYR A 189 6.83 -5.66 53.61
CA TYR A 189 5.75 -4.71 53.36
C TYR A 189 6.11 -3.69 52.26
N SER A 190 7.32 -3.11 52.29
CA SER A 190 7.73 -2.09 51.30
C SER A 190 7.72 -2.65 49.88
N ILE A 191 8.26 -3.86 49.69
CA ILE A 191 8.25 -4.58 48.41
C ILE A 191 6.81 -4.87 47.97
N SER A 192 5.95 -5.32 48.88
CA SER A 192 4.56 -5.69 48.58
C SER A 192 3.74 -4.49 48.09
N VAL A 193 3.92 -3.32 48.69
CA VAL A 193 3.25 -2.08 48.27
C VAL A 193 3.67 -1.69 46.85
N ILE A 194 4.97 -1.79 46.53
CA ILE A 194 5.48 -1.47 45.20
C ILE A 194 4.95 -2.47 44.15
N LEU A 195 4.96 -3.76 44.48
CA LEU A 195 4.45 -4.80 43.60
C LEU A 195 2.95 -4.59 43.30
N ALA A 196 2.14 -4.28 44.30
CA ALA A 196 0.72 -3.96 44.14
C ALA A 196 0.50 -2.67 43.35
N GLY A 197 1.33 -1.65 43.57
CA GLY A 197 1.24 -0.35 42.89
C GLY A 197 1.65 -0.38 41.41
N ARG A 198 2.39 -1.39 40.96
CA ARG A 198 2.91 -1.47 39.59
C ARG A 198 1.80 -1.57 38.54
N ASN A 199 0.72 -2.29 38.85
CA ASN A 199 -0.45 -2.41 37.97
C ASN A 199 -1.40 -1.20 38.05
N ALA A 200 -1.31 -0.40 39.11
CA ALA A 200 -2.14 0.80 39.27
C ALA A 200 -1.73 1.95 38.32
N ARG A 201 -0.51 1.91 37.78
CA ARG A 201 0.02 2.93 36.83
C ARG A 201 -0.13 2.54 35.36
N ALA A 202 -0.75 1.41 35.06
CA ALA A 202 -1.03 1.04 33.67
C ALA A 202 -2.02 2.04 33.05
N PRO A 203 -1.83 2.47 31.78
CA PRO A 203 -2.81 3.29 31.08
C PRO A 203 -4.16 2.59 31.10
N LYS A 204 -5.19 3.28 31.59
CA LYS A 204 -6.58 2.83 31.42
C LYS A 204 -7.06 3.36 30.08
N GLU A 205 -7.71 2.49 29.31
CA GLU A 205 -8.33 2.86 28.03
C GLU A 205 -9.26 4.07 28.15
#